data_AF-A0A416Z753-F1
#
_entry.id   AF-A0A416Z753-F1
#
_cell.length_a   1.000
_cell.length_b   1.000
_cell.length_c   1.000
_cell.angle_alpha   90.00
_cell.angle_beta   90.00
_cell.angle_gamma   90.00
#
_symmetry.space_group_name_H-M   'P 1'
#
loop_
_entity.id
_entity.type
_entity.pdbx_description
1 polymer ?
#
loop_
_entity_poly.entity_id
_entity_poly.type
_entity_poly.pdbx_seq_one_letter_code
_entity_poly.pdbx_strand_id
1 'polypeptide(L)'
;MKRKSLRTLVCALLASLALTTFAFADSGPKPLLIVRVKDAPQEPYYLDLLAEGNWDASEGNSRLKQSTVITNSDGSETTVPLNEDLLALLLDNIPAGWHACTAQGTFGAPIFSHLFSRGTDASGNALHRFGYVGVPSTYRIILVTESGKVWVSDILNRRVLQSSVTVNWSDDTSAVTVSVPSTIPGYLLQFVATLVPTFLIEGALLLLFRYSWKKNWEAFLLVNVLTQAF
;
A
#
# COMPACT_ATOMS: atom_id res chain seq x y z
N MET A 1 -18.40 46.60 23.97
CA MET A 1 -17.19 46.22 23.18
C MET A 1 -17.09 47.09 21.94
N LYS A 2 -15.92 47.67 21.62
CA LYS A 2 -15.73 48.48 20.40
C LYS A 2 -16.01 47.62 19.16
N ARG A 3 -16.73 48.15 18.15
CA ARG A 3 -17.10 47.45 16.90
C ARG A 3 -15.93 46.72 16.20
N LYS A 4 -14.69 47.19 16.39
CA LYS A 4 -13.47 46.53 15.88
C LYS A 4 -13.19 45.18 16.57
N SER A 5 -13.35 45.11 17.90
CA SER A 5 -13.10 43.88 18.68
C SER A 5 -14.11 42.77 18.36
N LEU A 6 -15.37 43.13 18.08
CA LEU A 6 -16.40 42.16 17.68
C LEU A 6 -16.10 41.55 16.29
N ARG A 7 -15.65 42.37 15.33
CA ARG A 7 -15.27 41.88 14.00
C ARG A 7 -14.06 40.95 14.05
N THR A 8 -13.05 41.27 14.85
CA THR A 8 -11.87 40.40 15.02
C THR A 8 -12.24 39.04 15.63
N LEU A 9 -13.12 39.03 16.64
CA LEU A 9 -13.61 37.79 17.26
C LEU A 9 -14.40 36.93 16.26
N VAL A 10 -15.28 37.55 15.47
CA VAL A 10 -16.07 36.84 14.45
C VAL A 10 -15.17 36.29 13.34
N CYS A 11 -14.17 37.04 12.88
CA CYS A 11 -13.18 36.54 11.91
C CYS A 11 -12.35 35.39 12.46
N ALA A 12 -11.94 35.44 13.74
CA ALA A 12 -11.21 34.34 14.37
C ALA A 12 -12.07 33.07 14.51
N LEU A 13 -13.35 33.21 14.85
CA LEU A 13 -14.30 32.10 14.91
C LEU A 13 -14.55 31.48 13.53
N LEU A 14 -14.76 32.31 12.50
CA LEU A 14 -14.92 31.82 11.13
C LEU A 14 -13.65 31.15 10.59
N ALA A 15 -12.46 31.68 10.93
CA ALA A 15 -11.20 31.03 10.60
C ALA A 15 -11.05 29.68 11.32
N SER A 16 -11.46 29.59 12.60
CA SER A 16 -11.43 28.32 13.33
C SER A 16 -12.41 27.29 12.76
N LEU A 17 -13.59 27.70 12.29
CA LEU A 17 -14.53 26.83 11.57
C LEU A 17 -14.01 26.44 10.17
N ALA A 18 -13.26 27.31 9.49
CA ALA A 18 -12.63 26.95 8.22
C ALA A 18 -11.45 25.98 8.40
N LEU A 19 -10.87 25.91 9.60
CA LEU A 19 -9.80 24.98 9.98
C LEU A 19 -10.32 23.64 10.51
N THR A 20 -11.63 23.48 10.75
CA THR A 20 -12.18 22.16 11.09
C THR A 20 -12.26 21.30 9.84
N THR A 21 -11.27 20.43 9.67
CA THR A 21 -11.32 19.35 8.68
C THR A 21 -12.23 18.24 9.19
N PHE A 22 -13.24 17.85 8.41
CA PHE A 22 -14.01 16.65 8.70
C PHE A 22 -13.09 15.43 8.63
N ALA A 23 -12.97 14.68 9.73
CA ALA A 23 -12.33 13.38 9.74
C ALA A 23 -13.41 12.31 9.63
N PHE A 24 -13.50 11.58 8.50
CA PHE A 24 -14.36 10.40 8.44
C PHE A 24 -13.66 9.23 9.12
N ALA A 25 -14.45 8.34 9.73
CA ALA A 25 -13.98 7.22 10.53
C ALA A 25 -13.08 6.22 9.77
N ASP A 26 -13.06 6.25 8.43
CA ASP A 26 -12.21 5.42 7.58
C ASP A 26 -11.34 6.22 6.58
N SER A 27 -10.96 7.45 6.91
CA SER A 27 -10.13 8.31 6.03
C SER A 27 -8.62 8.18 6.20
N GLY A 28 -8.15 7.36 7.14
CA GLY A 28 -6.71 7.17 7.35
C GLY A 28 -6.04 6.42 6.19
N PRO A 29 -4.78 6.72 5.85
CA PRO A 29 -4.05 5.99 4.81
C PRO A 29 -3.96 4.50 5.18
N LYS A 30 -4.49 3.64 4.31
CA LYS A 30 -4.49 2.19 4.53
C LYS A 30 -3.30 1.54 3.84
N PRO A 31 -2.80 0.41 4.37
CA PRO A 31 -1.82 -0.40 3.66
C PRO A 31 -2.31 -0.80 2.26
N LEU A 32 -1.39 -0.76 1.30
CA LEU A 32 -1.53 -1.30 -0.03
C LEU A 32 -0.22 -1.99 -0.41
N LEU A 33 -0.32 -3.25 -0.82
CA LEU A 33 0.75 -3.99 -1.44
C LEU A 33 0.32 -4.37 -2.86
N ILE A 34 1.11 -3.94 -3.84
CA ILE A 34 0.93 -4.33 -5.24
C ILE A 34 2.01 -5.34 -5.61
N VAL A 35 1.60 -6.56 -5.95
CA VAL A 35 2.49 -7.57 -6.54
C VAL A 35 2.39 -7.44 -8.05
N ARG A 36 3.49 -7.06 -8.70
CA ARG A 36 3.62 -7.03 -10.15
C ARG A 36 4.21 -8.36 -10.61
N VAL A 37 3.58 -9.04 -11.55
CA VAL A 37 4.14 -10.24 -12.16
C VAL A 37 4.64 -9.87 -13.54
N LYS A 38 5.96 -9.78 -13.66
CA LYS A 38 6.65 -9.59 -14.93
C LYS A 38 6.75 -10.93 -15.65
N ASP A 39 6.55 -10.92 -16.96
CA ASP A 39 6.57 -12.12 -17.81
C ASP A 39 5.59 -13.20 -17.28
N ALA A 40 4.40 -12.77 -16.83
CA ALA A 40 3.43 -13.62 -16.16
C ALA A 40 3.07 -14.89 -16.95
N PRO A 41 2.63 -15.97 -16.27
CA PRO A 41 2.19 -17.19 -16.95
C PRO A 41 1.19 -16.88 -18.07
N GLN A 42 1.36 -17.52 -19.23
CA GLN A 42 0.46 -17.39 -20.38
C GLN A 42 -0.76 -18.33 -20.29
N GLU A 43 -1.03 -18.80 -19.08
CA GLU A 43 -2.13 -19.68 -18.70
C GLU A 43 -2.81 -19.11 -17.45
N PRO A 44 -4.04 -19.54 -17.11
CA PRO A 44 -4.67 -19.20 -15.85
C PRO A 44 -3.76 -19.54 -14.66
N TYR A 45 -3.66 -18.62 -13.72
CA TYR A 45 -2.88 -18.79 -12.51
C TYR A 45 -3.51 -18.03 -11.35
N TYR A 46 -3.26 -18.50 -10.13
CA TYR A 46 -3.62 -17.82 -8.90
C TYR A 46 -2.38 -17.34 -8.17
N LEU A 47 -2.48 -16.15 -7.61
CA LEU A 47 -1.46 -15.53 -6.76
C LEU A 47 -2.12 -15.06 -5.48
N ASP A 48 -1.53 -15.40 -4.34
CA ASP A 48 -1.97 -14.91 -3.04
C ASP A 48 -0.78 -14.47 -2.17
N LEU A 49 -1.08 -13.68 -1.15
CA LEU A 49 -0.16 -13.45 -0.05
C LEU A 49 -0.36 -14.54 0.99
N LEU A 50 0.76 -15.00 1.53
CA LEU A 50 0.76 -15.85 2.72
C LEU A 50 1.17 -15.00 3.91
N ALA A 51 0.36 -15.00 4.96
CA ALA A 51 0.69 -14.38 6.24
C ALA A 51 1.10 -15.45 7.26
N GLU A 52 2.05 -15.08 8.13
CA GLU A 52 2.53 -15.94 9.20
C GLU A 52 1.46 -16.08 10.30
N GLY A 53 1.31 -17.29 10.82
CA GLY A 53 0.40 -17.59 11.94
C GLY A 53 -0.26 -18.95 11.82
N ASN A 54 -0.59 -19.55 12.98
CA ASN A 54 -1.43 -20.74 13.02
C ASN A 54 -2.85 -20.35 12.62
N TRP A 55 -3.25 -20.75 11.42
CA TRP A 55 -4.62 -20.60 10.95
C TRP A 55 -5.53 -21.59 11.65
N ASP A 56 -6.50 -21.08 12.41
CA ASP A 56 -7.64 -21.84 12.88
C ASP A 56 -8.87 -21.47 12.03
N ALA A 57 -9.36 -22.45 11.27
CA ALA A 57 -10.58 -22.32 10.48
C ALA A 57 -11.80 -21.88 11.31
N SER A 58 -11.80 -22.12 12.62
CA SER A 58 -12.91 -21.82 13.52
C SER A 58 -12.91 -20.38 14.05
N GLU A 59 -11.78 -19.65 13.95
CA GLU A 59 -11.61 -18.29 14.49
C GLU A 59 -11.67 -17.18 13.42
N GLY A 60 -11.62 -17.53 12.13
CA GLY A 60 -11.65 -16.57 11.02
C GLY A 60 -13.06 -16.25 10.50
N ASN A 61 -13.20 -15.18 9.71
CA ASN A 61 -14.31 -15.06 8.75
C ASN A 61 -14.01 -15.99 7.55
N SER A 62 -13.89 -17.28 7.85
CA SER A 62 -13.27 -18.34 7.06
C SER A 62 -14.31 -18.97 6.16
N ARG A 63 -14.47 -18.39 4.98
CA ARG A 63 -15.08 -19.11 3.86
C ARG A 63 -14.01 -19.32 2.82
N LEU A 64 -13.65 -20.58 2.57
CA LEU A 64 -12.95 -20.97 1.35
C LEU A 64 -13.66 -20.28 0.19
N LYS A 65 -12.95 -19.40 -0.50
CA LYS A 65 -13.57 -18.68 -1.62
C LYS A 65 -13.84 -19.69 -2.73
N GLN A 66 -15.12 -20.01 -2.96
CA GLN A 66 -15.57 -20.73 -4.16
C GLN A 66 -15.82 -19.76 -5.32
N SER A 67 -16.00 -18.48 -5.01
CA SER A 67 -16.18 -17.41 -5.98
C SER A 67 -15.58 -16.10 -5.45
N THR A 68 -15.34 -15.17 -6.36
CA THR A 68 -14.95 -13.80 -6.04
C THR A 68 -15.96 -12.82 -6.64
N VAL A 69 -16.29 -11.77 -5.89
CA VAL A 69 -17.14 -10.68 -6.39
C VAL A 69 -16.26 -9.59 -6.97
N ILE A 70 -16.51 -9.21 -8.21
CA ILE A 70 -15.82 -8.15 -8.94
C ILE A 70 -16.78 -6.98 -9.10
N THR A 71 -16.40 -5.81 -8.59
CA THR A 71 -17.08 -4.54 -8.91
C THR A 71 -16.60 -4.00 -10.26
N ASN A 72 -17.47 -3.94 -11.26
CA ASN A 72 -17.17 -3.41 -12.59
C ASN A 72 -17.06 -1.88 -12.58
N SER A 73 -16.57 -1.31 -13.67
CA SER A 73 -16.38 0.15 -13.82
C SER A 73 -17.69 0.95 -13.72
N ASP A 74 -18.84 0.32 -14.00
CA ASP A 74 -20.18 0.90 -13.88
C ASP A 74 -20.77 0.77 -12.47
N GLY A 75 -20.02 0.19 -11.53
CA GLY A 75 -20.47 -0.08 -10.16
C GLY A 75 -21.30 -1.36 -10.00
N SER A 76 -21.56 -2.11 -11.08
CA SER A 76 -22.22 -3.41 -10.98
C SER A 76 -21.28 -4.45 -10.36
N GLU A 77 -21.84 -5.45 -9.69
CA GLU A 77 -21.07 -6.56 -9.13
C GLU A 77 -21.29 -7.83 -9.95
N THR A 78 -20.20 -8.53 -10.24
CA THR A 78 -20.20 -9.82 -10.94
C THR A 78 -19.53 -10.87 -10.07
N THR A 79 -20.24 -11.95 -9.80
CA THR A 79 -19.68 -13.13 -9.12
C THR A 79 -18.99 -14.01 -10.14
N VAL A 80 -17.69 -14.23 -9.98
CA VAL A 80 -16.89 -15.09 -10.84
C VAL A 80 -16.53 -16.36 -10.06
N PRO A 81 -16.90 -17.56 -10.55
CA PRO A 81 -16.51 -18.81 -9.92
C PRO A 81 -15.00 -19.02 -10.03
N LEU A 82 -14.40 -19.59 -8.99
CA LEU A 82 -12.98 -19.97 -8.99
C LEU A 82 -12.83 -21.42 -9.46
N ASN A 83 -11.72 -21.70 -10.14
CA ASN A 83 -11.35 -23.06 -10.55
C ASN A 83 -10.96 -23.85 -9.28
N GLU A 84 -11.71 -24.91 -9.00
CA GLU A 84 -11.54 -25.72 -7.79
C GLU A 84 -10.20 -26.45 -7.75
N ASP A 85 -9.72 -26.98 -8.88
CA ASP A 85 -8.45 -27.70 -8.95
C ASP A 85 -7.27 -26.75 -8.72
N LEU A 86 -7.31 -25.56 -9.34
CA LEU A 86 -6.28 -24.54 -9.16
C LEU A 86 -6.28 -23.98 -7.73
N LEU A 87 -7.46 -23.85 -7.12
CA LEU A 87 -7.60 -23.44 -5.72
C LEU A 87 -7.08 -24.52 -4.77
N ALA A 88 -7.42 -25.79 -5.00
CA ALA A 88 -6.90 -26.92 -4.21
C ALA A 88 -5.38 -26.97 -4.29
N LEU A 89 -4.80 -26.83 -5.49
CA LEU A 89 -3.35 -26.79 -5.68
C LEU A 89 -2.70 -25.64 -4.88
N LEU A 90 -3.32 -24.46 -4.84
CA LEU A 90 -2.84 -23.34 -4.02
C LEU A 90 -2.83 -23.71 -2.53
N LEU A 91 -3.94 -24.27 -2.04
CA LEU A 91 -4.14 -24.59 -0.63
C LEU A 91 -3.21 -25.72 -0.15
N ASP A 92 -3.01 -26.76 -0.97
CA ASP A 92 -2.16 -27.91 -0.65
C ASP A 92 -0.67 -27.55 -0.56
N ASN A 93 -0.27 -26.42 -1.16
CA ASN A 93 1.12 -25.95 -1.19
C ASN A 93 1.42 -24.81 -0.23
N ILE A 94 0.50 -24.51 0.69
CA ILE A 94 0.76 -23.52 1.75
C ILE A 94 1.77 -24.12 2.76
N PRO A 95 2.91 -23.46 3.00
CA PRO A 95 3.88 -23.95 3.99
C PRO A 95 3.29 -23.96 5.40
N ALA A 96 3.73 -24.90 6.23
CA ALA A 96 3.30 -24.98 7.63
C ALA A 96 3.59 -23.67 8.39
N GLY A 97 2.62 -23.21 9.18
CA GLY A 97 2.69 -21.94 9.92
C GLY A 97 2.34 -20.70 9.08
N TRP A 98 1.84 -20.87 7.86
CA TRP A 98 1.38 -19.81 6.98
C TRP A 98 -0.08 -20.03 6.57
N HIS A 99 -0.74 -18.97 6.12
CA HIS A 99 -2.09 -19.02 5.58
C HIS A 99 -2.30 -18.04 4.42
N ALA A 100 -3.15 -18.41 3.47
CA ALA A 100 -3.46 -17.62 2.29
C ALA A 100 -4.49 -16.53 2.59
N CYS A 101 -4.11 -15.27 2.43
CA CYS A 101 -4.89 -14.09 2.81
C CYS A 101 -6.20 -13.91 2.02
N THR A 102 -6.27 -14.43 0.78
CA THR A 102 -7.42 -14.28 -0.11
C THR A 102 -8.20 -15.58 -0.20
N ALA A 103 -7.51 -16.70 -0.42
CA ALA A 103 -8.12 -18.01 -0.65
C ALA A 103 -8.78 -18.58 0.62
N GLN A 104 -8.10 -18.49 1.78
CA GLN A 104 -8.62 -18.94 3.07
C GLN A 104 -9.35 -17.82 3.85
N GLY A 105 -9.39 -16.62 3.27
CA GLY A 105 -10.00 -15.44 3.87
C GLY A 105 -9.05 -14.71 4.83
N THR A 106 -9.60 -13.68 5.48
CA THR A 106 -8.82 -12.74 6.29
C THR A 106 -8.93 -13.06 7.76
N PHE A 107 -7.81 -13.15 8.46
CA PHE A 107 -7.77 -13.41 9.90
C PHE A 107 -7.66 -12.10 10.71
N GLY A 108 -8.69 -11.82 11.52
CA GLY A 108 -8.76 -10.64 12.39
C GLY A 108 -9.01 -9.31 11.66
N ALA A 109 -8.12 -8.95 10.73
CA ALA A 109 -8.15 -7.69 10.00
C ALA A 109 -8.49 -7.91 8.51
N PRO A 110 -9.48 -7.20 7.95
CA PRO A 110 -9.89 -7.37 6.56
C PRO A 110 -8.82 -6.95 5.54
N ILE A 111 -8.78 -7.68 4.44
CA ILE A 111 -7.95 -7.47 3.25
C ILE A 111 -8.86 -7.54 2.03
N PHE A 112 -8.68 -6.62 1.09
CA PHE A 112 -9.34 -6.64 -0.20
C PHE A 112 -8.34 -7.04 -1.28
N SER A 113 -8.63 -8.16 -1.94
CA SER A 113 -7.78 -8.79 -2.95
C SER A 113 -8.54 -9.80 -3.80
N HIS A 114 -7.91 -10.18 -4.91
CA HIS A 114 -8.36 -11.21 -5.86
C HIS A 114 -7.20 -12.17 -6.11
N LEU A 115 -7.51 -13.44 -6.39
CA LEU A 115 -6.51 -14.46 -6.72
C LEU A 115 -5.92 -14.29 -8.13
N PHE A 116 -6.66 -13.63 -9.03
CA PHE A 116 -6.23 -13.33 -10.39
C PHE A 116 -5.97 -11.83 -10.55
N SER A 117 -5.13 -11.51 -11.54
CA SER A 117 -4.77 -10.13 -11.84
C SER A 117 -5.98 -9.32 -12.31
N ARG A 118 -6.11 -8.08 -11.81
CA ARG A 118 -7.21 -7.16 -12.19
C ARG A 118 -6.80 -6.09 -13.19
N GLY A 119 -5.63 -6.25 -13.81
CA GLY A 119 -5.15 -5.33 -14.83
C GLY A 119 -3.65 -5.43 -15.03
N THR A 120 -3.13 -4.56 -15.87
CA THR A 120 -1.71 -4.48 -16.18
C THR A 120 -1.17 -3.09 -15.86
N ASP A 121 0.14 -3.00 -15.61
CA ASP A 121 0.82 -1.71 -15.62
C ASP A 121 1.12 -1.25 -17.06
N ALA A 122 1.73 -0.07 -17.20
CA ALA A 122 2.10 0.50 -18.49
C ALA A 122 3.09 -0.37 -19.30
N SER A 123 3.79 -1.29 -18.65
CA SER A 123 4.71 -2.24 -19.28
C SER A 123 4.06 -3.58 -19.59
N GLY A 124 2.75 -3.75 -19.31
CA GLY A 124 2.03 -4.99 -19.53
C GLY A 124 2.17 -6.02 -18.41
N ASN A 125 2.83 -5.69 -17.29
CA ASN A 125 2.97 -6.63 -16.18
C ASN A 125 1.64 -6.79 -15.45
N ALA A 126 1.29 -8.03 -15.08
CA ALA A 126 0.05 -8.31 -14.36
C ALA A 126 0.09 -7.73 -12.93
N LEU A 127 -1.02 -7.13 -12.48
CA LEU A 127 -1.12 -6.44 -11.20
C LEU A 127 -2.10 -7.14 -10.24
N HIS A 128 -1.55 -7.61 -9.12
CA HIS A 128 -2.30 -8.10 -7.98
C HIS A 128 -2.27 -7.08 -6.85
N ARG A 129 -3.45 -6.71 -6.34
CA ARG A 129 -3.61 -5.64 -5.35
C ARG A 129 -4.15 -6.23 -4.05
N PHE A 130 -3.43 -5.99 -2.97
CA PHE A 130 -3.81 -6.36 -1.61
C PHE A 130 -3.89 -5.09 -0.79
N GLY A 131 -5.10 -4.71 -0.39
CA GLY A 131 -5.34 -3.46 0.32
C GLY A 131 -6.09 -3.65 1.63
N TYR A 132 -6.12 -2.57 2.42
CA TYR A 132 -6.84 -2.43 3.68
C TYR A 132 -6.03 -2.83 4.92
N VAL A 133 -6.67 -2.81 6.10
CA VAL A 133 -5.98 -2.84 7.40
C VAL A 133 -5.24 -4.16 7.69
N GLY A 134 -5.66 -5.27 7.08
CA GLY A 134 -5.08 -6.58 7.34
C GLY A 134 -3.86 -6.96 6.50
N VAL A 135 -3.41 -6.11 5.56
CA VAL A 135 -2.27 -6.45 4.70
C VAL A 135 -1.03 -6.74 5.56
N PRO A 136 -0.47 -7.96 5.51
CA PRO A 136 0.58 -8.37 6.42
C PRO A 136 1.86 -7.50 6.28
N SER A 137 2.58 -7.34 7.39
CA SER A 137 3.92 -6.74 7.38
C SER A 137 4.98 -7.75 6.95
N THR A 138 4.83 -9.00 7.38
CA THR A 138 5.71 -10.13 7.04
C THR A 138 4.89 -11.13 6.25
N TYR A 139 5.34 -11.45 5.04
CA TYR A 139 4.54 -12.20 4.09
C TYR A 139 5.41 -13.03 3.15
N ARG A 140 4.80 -14.05 2.52
CA ARG A 140 5.31 -14.70 1.31
C ARG A 140 4.32 -14.47 0.17
N ILE A 141 4.76 -14.74 -1.05
CA ILE A 141 3.91 -14.76 -2.23
C ILE A 141 3.85 -16.21 -2.69
N ILE A 142 2.64 -16.73 -2.90
CA ILE A 142 2.43 -18.01 -3.58
C ILE A 142 1.85 -17.73 -4.97
N LEU A 143 2.34 -18.46 -5.97
CA LEU A 143 1.81 -18.46 -7.32
C LEU A 143 1.67 -19.91 -7.79
N VAL A 144 0.45 -20.27 -8.22
CA VAL A 144 0.16 -21.58 -8.82
C VAL A 144 -0.46 -21.41 -10.19
N THR A 145 -0.09 -22.27 -11.15
CA THR A 145 -0.60 -22.21 -12.52
C THR A 145 -1.46 -23.42 -12.86
N GLU A 146 -2.29 -23.28 -13.89
CA GLU A 146 -3.17 -24.37 -14.36
C GLU A 146 -2.39 -25.63 -14.77
N SER A 147 -1.20 -25.51 -15.33
CA SER A 147 -0.31 -26.65 -15.64
C SER A 147 0.29 -27.35 -14.41
N GLY A 148 -0.01 -26.90 -13.19
CA GLY A 148 0.44 -27.52 -11.95
C GLY A 148 1.76 -26.97 -11.40
N LYS A 149 2.29 -25.87 -11.96
CA LYS A 149 3.50 -25.25 -11.42
C LYS A 149 3.16 -24.51 -10.14
N VAL A 150 4.04 -24.65 -9.15
CA VAL A 150 3.92 -24.00 -7.84
C VAL A 150 5.21 -23.28 -7.53
N TRP A 151 5.09 -22.02 -7.11
CA TRP A 151 6.19 -21.23 -6.61
C TRP A 151 5.77 -20.50 -5.33
N VAL A 152 6.66 -20.52 -4.33
CA VAL A 152 6.49 -19.78 -3.08
C VAL A 152 7.76 -18.97 -2.83
N SER A 153 7.60 -17.68 -2.57
CA SER A 153 8.72 -16.80 -2.29
C SER A 153 9.36 -17.07 -0.93
N ASP A 154 10.59 -16.56 -0.77
CA ASP A 154 11.15 -16.29 0.55
C ASP A 154 10.30 -15.29 1.35
N ILE A 155 10.62 -15.14 2.63
CA ILE A 155 9.95 -14.20 3.53
C ILE A 155 10.30 -12.77 3.13
N LEU A 156 9.26 -11.97 2.88
CA LEU A 156 9.33 -10.56 2.53
C LEU A 156 8.79 -9.70 3.67
N ASN A 157 9.29 -8.46 3.74
CA ASN A 157 8.87 -7.50 4.75
C ASN A 157 8.44 -6.18 4.11
N ARG A 158 7.20 -5.78 4.37
CA ARG A 158 6.63 -4.51 3.95
C ARG A 158 7.04 -3.42 4.93
N ARG A 159 7.86 -2.47 4.45
CA ARG A 159 8.42 -1.38 5.27
C ARG A 159 7.60 -0.09 5.28
N VAL A 160 6.66 0.04 4.35
CA VAL A 160 5.86 1.26 4.15
C VAL A 160 4.39 0.92 3.91
N LEU A 161 3.50 1.88 4.11
CA LEU A 161 2.06 1.67 3.88
C LEU A 161 1.76 1.38 2.41
N GLN A 162 2.35 2.14 1.49
CA GLN A 162 2.18 1.97 0.05
C GLN A 162 3.42 1.29 -0.50
N SER A 163 3.30 0.02 -0.85
CA SER A 163 4.43 -0.81 -1.26
C SER A 163 4.12 -1.56 -2.54
N SER A 164 5.17 -1.94 -3.24
CA SER A 164 5.04 -2.83 -4.38
C SER A 164 6.27 -3.69 -4.53
N VAL A 165 6.10 -4.89 -5.06
CA VAL A 165 7.17 -5.85 -5.35
C VAL A 165 6.94 -6.40 -6.76
N THR A 166 8.02 -6.79 -7.42
CA THR A 166 7.97 -7.41 -8.73
C THR A 166 8.42 -8.86 -8.64
N VAL A 167 7.54 -9.79 -9.00
CA VAL A 167 7.85 -11.19 -9.26
C VAL A 167 8.29 -11.29 -10.71
N ASN A 168 9.55 -11.63 -10.95
CA ASN A 168 10.05 -11.95 -12.29
C ASN A 168 9.75 -13.42 -12.54
N TRP A 169 8.62 -13.70 -13.20
CA TRP A 169 8.20 -15.06 -13.46
C TRP A 169 9.12 -15.74 -14.47
N SER A 170 9.27 -17.05 -14.31
CA SER A 170 9.95 -17.93 -15.24
C SER A 170 9.24 -19.27 -15.22
N ASP A 171 9.22 -19.94 -16.36
CA ASP A 171 8.65 -21.29 -16.47
C ASP A 171 9.43 -22.33 -15.65
N ASP A 172 10.70 -22.06 -15.37
CA ASP A 172 11.49 -22.74 -14.35
C ASP A 172 11.28 -22.01 -13.01
N THR A 173 10.51 -22.62 -12.12
CA THR A 173 10.14 -22.02 -10.83
C THR A 173 11.35 -21.74 -9.94
N SER A 174 12.48 -22.43 -10.15
CA SER A 174 13.73 -22.18 -9.43
C SER A 174 14.42 -20.87 -9.84
N ALA A 175 14.11 -20.36 -11.03
CA ALA A 175 14.63 -19.11 -11.57
C ALA A 175 13.76 -17.88 -11.25
N VAL A 176 12.60 -18.08 -10.61
CA VAL A 176 11.69 -16.99 -10.24
C VAL A 176 12.33 -16.15 -9.12
N THR A 177 12.39 -14.84 -9.31
CA THR A 177 12.99 -13.91 -8.34
C THR A 177 12.01 -12.81 -7.94
N VAL A 178 12.18 -12.28 -6.73
CA VAL A 178 11.41 -11.13 -6.25
C VAL A 178 12.31 -9.90 -6.14
N SER A 179 11.93 -8.83 -6.84
CA SER A 179 12.56 -7.52 -6.74
C SER A 179 11.73 -6.61 -5.83
N VAL A 180 12.33 -6.16 -4.73
CA VAL A 180 11.73 -5.18 -3.82
C VAL A 180 12.37 -3.82 -4.11
N PRO A 181 11.58 -2.79 -4.49
CA PRO A 181 12.11 -1.46 -4.75
C PRO A 181 12.65 -0.83 -3.47
N SER A 182 13.75 -0.09 -3.60
CA SER A 182 14.29 0.69 -2.48
C SER A 182 13.33 1.81 -2.09
N THR A 183 13.17 2.03 -0.79
CA THR A 183 12.38 3.15 -0.25
C THR A 183 13.16 4.47 -0.24
N ILE A 184 14.49 4.41 -0.39
CA ILE A 184 15.39 5.57 -0.31
C ILE A 184 15.03 6.66 -1.32
N PRO A 185 14.81 6.37 -2.62
CA PRO A 185 14.44 7.41 -3.59
C PRO A 185 13.12 8.10 -3.25
N GLY A 186 12.15 7.35 -2.71
CA GLY A 186 10.87 7.88 -2.27
C GLY A 186 11.04 8.85 -1.11
N TYR A 187 11.78 8.47 -0.08
CA TYR A 187 12.08 9.35 1.05
C TYR A 187 12.90 10.57 0.65
N LEU A 188 13.88 10.42 -0.23
CA LEU A 188 14.68 11.53 -0.74
C LEU A 188 13.81 12.52 -1.52
N LEU A 189 12.92 12.02 -2.38
CA LEU A 189 11.98 12.88 -3.11
C LEU A 189 11.03 13.59 -2.16
N GLN A 190 10.49 12.89 -1.16
CA GLN A 190 9.65 13.49 -0.12
C GLN A 190 10.39 14.61 0.60
N PHE A 191 11.62 14.36 1.06
CA PHE A 191 12.46 15.34 1.72
C PHE A 191 12.69 16.59 0.86
N VAL A 192 13.04 16.43 -0.42
CA VAL A 192 13.24 17.57 -1.33
C VAL A 192 11.92 18.31 -1.59
N ALA A 193 10.81 17.58 -1.75
CA ALA A 193 9.50 18.14 -2.00
C ALA A 193 8.95 18.95 -0.81
N THR A 194 9.37 18.64 0.41
CA THR A 194 9.05 19.44 1.60
C THR A 194 10.07 20.55 1.83
N LEU A 195 11.35 20.31 1.58
CA LEU A 195 12.42 21.25 1.92
C LEU A 195 12.40 22.49 1.03
N VAL A 196 12.19 22.29 -0.27
CA VAL A 196 12.19 23.40 -1.23
C VAL A 196 11.08 24.42 -0.94
N PRO A 197 9.79 24.02 -0.77
CA PRO A 197 8.75 24.96 -0.40
C PRO A 197 9.02 25.68 0.92
N THR A 198 9.52 24.96 1.93
CA THR A 198 9.81 25.59 3.24
C THR A 198 10.91 26.63 3.12
N PHE A 199 12.00 26.33 2.40
CA PHE A 199 13.05 27.32 2.14
C PHE A 199 12.53 28.56 1.41
N LEU A 200 11.62 28.39 0.44
CA LEU A 200 11.04 29.53 -0.27
C LEU A 200 10.16 30.38 0.65
N ILE A 201 9.30 29.75 1.45
CA ILE A 201 8.39 30.44 2.37
C ILE A 201 9.18 31.15 3.47
N GLU A 202 10.04 30.43 4.18
CA GLU A 202 10.81 30.98 5.28
C GLU A 202 11.84 32.02 4.79
N GLY A 203 12.46 31.80 3.62
CA GLY A 203 13.33 32.78 2.98
C GLY A 203 12.60 34.07 2.66
N ALA A 204 11.39 33.99 2.10
CA ALA A 204 10.55 35.15 1.85
C ALA A 204 10.16 35.88 3.14
N LEU A 205 9.86 35.15 4.22
CA LEU A 205 9.55 35.73 5.53
C LEU A 205 10.77 36.44 6.14
N LEU A 206 11.97 35.87 6.07
CA LEU A 206 13.19 36.52 6.55
C LEU A 206 13.43 37.85 5.85
N LEU A 207 13.21 37.91 4.53
CA LEU A 207 13.31 39.14 3.75
C LEU A 207 12.21 40.15 4.12
N LEU A 208 10.96 39.70 4.28
CA LEU A 208 9.82 40.53 4.65
C LEU A 208 10.01 41.22 6.00
N PHE A 209 10.55 40.48 6.99
CA PHE A 209 10.86 41.00 8.32
C PHE A 209 12.22 41.70 8.41
N ARG A 210 12.92 41.88 7.28
CA ARG A 210 14.22 42.56 7.19
C ARG A 210 15.31 41.96 8.07
N TYR A 211 15.27 40.64 8.29
CA TYR A 211 16.38 39.95 8.95
C TYR A 211 17.60 39.94 8.04
N SER A 212 18.79 40.11 8.64
CA SER A 212 20.04 40.08 7.89
C SER A 212 20.33 38.67 7.39
N TRP A 213 20.25 38.44 6.08
CA TRP A 213 20.58 37.16 5.44
C TRP A 213 21.98 36.66 5.84
N LYS A 214 22.98 37.54 5.79
CA LYS A 214 24.37 37.22 6.13
C LYS A 214 24.57 36.69 7.56
N LYS A 215 23.69 37.07 8.50
CA LYS A 215 23.78 36.64 9.90
C LYS A 215 22.97 35.38 10.19
N ASN A 216 21.91 35.13 9.43
CA ASN A 216 20.91 34.10 9.78
C ASN A 216 20.90 32.90 8.83
N TRP A 217 21.65 32.90 7.72
CA TRP A 217 21.60 31.83 6.72
C TRP A 217 21.98 30.45 7.27
N GLU A 218 22.96 30.38 8.18
CA GLU A 218 23.41 29.12 8.80
C GLU A 218 22.31 28.52 9.68
N ALA A 219 21.70 29.33 10.56
CA ALA A 219 20.60 28.91 11.41
C ALA A 219 19.36 28.54 10.58
N PHE A 220 19.08 29.30 9.53
CA PHE A 220 18.00 29.03 8.57
C PHE A 220 18.17 27.67 7.88
N LEU A 221 19.35 27.38 7.33
CA LEU A 221 19.62 26.08 6.70
C LEU A 221 19.58 24.94 7.72
N LEU A 222 20.24 25.13 8.87
CA LEU A 222 20.33 24.11 9.89
C LEU A 222 18.95 23.69 10.41
N VAL A 223 18.11 24.67 10.78
CA VAL A 223 16.77 24.40 11.30
C VAL A 223 15.95 23.64 10.27
N ASN A 224 15.89 24.10 9.03
CA ASN A 224 15.10 23.46 7.97
C ASN A 224 15.57 22.05 7.61
N VAL A 225 16.89 21.82 7.56
CA VAL A 225 17.42 20.48 7.28
C VAL A 225 17.13 19.55 8.45
N LEU A 226 17.34 19.99 9.69
CA LEU A 226 17.08 19.16 10.87
C LEU A 226 15.60 18.88 11.10
N THR A 227 14.71 19.85 10.92
CA THR A 227 13.28 19.67 11.16
C THR A 227 12.59 18.80 10.12
N GLN A 228 13.24 18.57 8.97
CA GLN A 228 12.66 17.78 7.87
C GLN A 228 13.39 16.46 7.60
N ALA A 229 14.58 16.26 8.15
CA ALA A 229 15.31 15.00 8.06
C ALA A 229 14.84 13.93 9.07
N PHE A 230 13.89 14.26 9.96
CA PHE A 230 13.26 13.40 10.97
C PHE A 230 11.75 13.31 10.76
#